data_AF-A0A484MWN4-F1
#
_entry.id   AF-A0A484MWN4-F1
#
_cell.length_a   1.000
_cell.length_b   1.000
_cell.length_c   1.000
_cell.angle_alpha   90.00
_cell.angle_beta   90.00
_cell.angle_gamma   90.00
#
_symmetry.space_group_name_H-M   'P 1'
#
loop_
_entity.id
_entity.type
_entity.pdbx_description
1 polymer ?
#
loop_
_entity_poly.entity_id
_entity_poly.type
_entity_poly.pdbx_seq_one_letter_code
_entity_poly.pdbx_strand_id
1 'polypeptide(L)'
;MGDPNDPFMRNNNNNAVQARAKAQNRANVMQLKLIGQSHPTGLTNNLLKLFEPRPPLEFKPPPEKRKCPPYSGMSQFVKHFAEHDEYAPPVKEVEIPAERRARIHRMRLEKGAQKAAEELEKYDPNNDPNATGDPYKTLFVARLNYETTESRVKREFEAYGPIKRVGIIENPMGGSNFWVLSW
;
A
#
# COMPACT_ATOMS: atom_id res chain seq x y z
N MET A 1 -57.82 45.12 35.66
CA MET A 1 -56.86 44.37 34.83
C MET A 1 -56.51 45.25 33.63
N GLY A 2 -55.25 45.61 33.51
CA GLY A 2 -54.68 46.52 32.51
C GLY A 2 -53.32 46.97 33.03
N ASP A 3 -52.24 46.38 32.50
CA ASP A 3 -50.87 46.55 32.98
C ASP A 3 -50.34 47.98 32.67
N PRO A 4 -49.84 48.74 33.65
CA PRO A 4 -49.31 50.10 33.47
C PRO A 4 -47.94 50.23 32.75
N ASN A 5 -47.36 49.15 32.22
CA ASN A 5 -46.00 49.16 31.64
C ASN A 5 -45.92 49.11 30.09
N ASP A 6 -46.87 49.69 29.36
CA ASP A 6 -46.80 49.76 27.89
C ASP A 6 -45.86 50.88 27.40
N PRO A 7 -44.71 50.56 26.76
CA PRO A 7 -43.62 51.52 26.48
C PRO A 7 -43.88 52.47 25.30
N PHE A 8 -45.04 52.39 24.63
CA PHE A 8 -45.30 53.16 23.40
C PHE A 8 -46.01 54.51 23.59
N MET A 9 -46.16 55.03 24.82
CA MET A 9 -46.99 56.22 25.10
C MET A 9 -46.38 57.30 26.03
N ARG A 10 -45.09 57.24 26.42
CA ARG A 10 -44.49 58.33 27.22
C ARG A 10 -43.84 59.40 26.34
N ASN A 11 -44.70 60.21 25.74
CA ASN A 11 -44.34 61.42 25.00
C ASN A 11 -43.92 62.56 25.96
N ASN A 12 -43.00 63.38 25.44
CA ASN A 12 -42.94 64.84 25.57
C ASN A 12 -42.05 65.51 26.64
N ASN A 13 -41.05 66.21 26.10
CA ASN A 13 -40.61 67.58 26.42
C ASN A 13 -39.67 67.89 27.60
N ASN A 14 -38.50 68.40 27.17
CA ASN A 14 -37.74 69.55 27.67
C ASN A 14 -36.73 69.33 28.82
N ASN A 15 -35.44 69.20 28.49
CA ASN A 15 -34.42 70.16 28.94
C ASN A 15 -33.05 69.94 28.24
N ALA A 16 -32.42 71.04 27.85
CA ALA A 16 -31.14 71.09 27.15
C ALA A 16 -29.97 70.53 27.98
N VAL A 17 -29.14 69.67 27.38
CA VAL A 17 -27.73 69.50 27.78
C VAL A 17 -26.88 69.27 26.52
N GLN A 18 -26.07 70.27 26.18
CA GLN A 18 -25.08 70.21 25.12
C GLN A 18 -24.02 69.13 25.46
N ALA A 19 -23.79 68.17 24.56
CA ALA A 19 -22.69 67.22 24.68
C ALA A 19 -21.35 67.90 24.34
N ARG A 20 -20.62 68.37 25.35
CA ARG A 20 -19.24 68.85 25.20
C ARG A 20 -18.31 67.66 24.93
N ALA A 21 -17.55 67.71 23.84
CA ALA A 21 -16.42 66.81 23.62
C ALA A 21 -15.37 67.03 24.72
N LYS A 22 -15.11 65.99 25.51
CA LYS A 22 -14.15 66.00 26.62
C LYS A 22 -12.76 66.25 26.03
N ALA A 23 -12.09 67.33 26.42
CA ALA A 23 -10.71 67.60 26.02
C ALA A 23 -9.83 66.43 26.49
N GLN A 24 -9.32 65.64 25.54
CA GLN A 24 -8.38 64.58 25.86
C GLN A 24 -7.12 65.21 26.44
N ASN A 25 -6.69 64.71 27.61
CA ASN A 25 -5.51 65.17 28.33
C ASN A 25 -4.29 65.15 27.40
N ARG A 26 -3.73 66.33 27.08
CA ARG A 26 -2.52 66.48 26.24
C ARG A 26 -1.32 65.67 26.74
N ALA A 27 -1.29 65.40 28.05
CA ALA A 27 -0.30 64.53 28.69
C ALA A 27 -0.30 63.10 28.10
N ASN A 28 -1.48 62.50 27.87
CA ASN A 28 -1.57 61.15 27.32
C ASN A 28 -1.11 61.07 25.86
N VAL A 29 -1.43 62.09 25.06
CA VAL A 29 -1.03 62.13 23.64
C VAL A 29 0.49 62.33 23.48
N MET A 30 1.11 63.15 24.34
CA MET A 30 2.57 63.34 24.37
C MET A 30 3.30 62.07 24.82
N GLN A 31 2.74 61.32 25.77
CA GLN A 31 3.33 60.08 26.28
C GLN A 31 3.27 58.95 25.22
N LEU A 32 2.18 58.83 24.46
CA LEU A 32 2.10 57.90 23.32
C LEU A 32 3.07 58.28 22.18
N LYS A 33 3.28 59.58 21.93
CA LYS A 33 4.21 60.06 20.89
C LYS A 33 5.68 59.74 21.22
N LEU A 34 6.03 59.68 22.50
CA LEU A 34 7.35 59.23 22.98
C LEU A 34 7.56 57.71 22.79
N ILE A 35 6.50 56.91 22.93
CA ILE A 35 6.56 55.45 22.72
C ILE A 35 6.82 55.12 21.24
N GLY A 36 6.26 55.90 20.32
CA GLY A 36 6.52 55.78 18.87
C GLY A 36 7.92 56.21 18.41
N GLN A 37 8.74 56.78 19.30
CA GLN A 37 10.14 57.11 19.06
C GLN A 37 11.12 56.09 19.66
N SER A 38 10.61 54.99 20.23
CA SER A 38 11.44 53.93 20.78
C SER A 38 12.09 53.10 19.67
N HIS A 39 13.30 52.60 19.94
CA HIS A 39 13.99 51.71 19.01
C HIS A 39 13.13 50.46 18.76
N PRO A 40 13.11 49.87 17.55
CA PRO A 40 12.22 48.75 17.19
C PRO A 40 12.34 47.51 18.09
N THR A 41 13.42 47.39 18.89
CA THR A 41 13.59 46.33 19.88
C THR A 41 12.88 46.60 21.22
N GLY A 42 12.27 47.77 21.41
CA GLY A 42 11.61 48.17 22.66
C GLY A 42 12.58 48.45 23.83
N LEU A 43 13.89 48.38 23.59
CA LEU A 43 14.91 48.62 24.61
C LEU A 43 15.15 50.11 24.86
N THR A 44 15.45 50.45 26.11
CA THR A 44 15.83 51.82 26.47
C THR A 44 17.22 52.18 25.92
N ASN A 45 17.48 53.47 25.74
CA ASN A 45 18.73 53.96 25.14
C ASN A 45 20.00 53.48 25.90
N ASN A 46 19.93 53.37 27.23
CA ASN A 46 21.04 52.85 28.05
C ASN A 46 21.32 51.36 27.78
N LEU A 47 20.29 50.56 27.48
CA LEU A 47 20.45 49.14 27.15
C LEU A 47 20.93 48.96 25.70
N LEU A 48 20.50 49.81 24.77
CA LEU A 48 20.93 49.75 23.37
C LEU A 48 22.44 49.93 23.21
N LYS A 49 23.07 50.75 24.05
CA LYS A 49 24.53 50.94 24.07
C LYS A 49 25.31 49.65 24.35
N LEU A 50 24.73 48.70 25.07
CA LEU A 50 25.35 47.40 25.34
C LEU A 50 25.36 46.49 24.10
N PHE A 51 24.48 46.77 23.14
CA PHE A 51 24.31 46.01 21.90
C PHE A 51 24.91 46.75 20.70
N GLU A 52 25.79 47.73 20.92
CA GLU A 52 26.55 48.35 19.84
C GLU A 52 27.34 47.26 19.09
N PRO A 53 27.25 47.23 17.75
CA PRO A 53 27.93 46.22 16.98
C PRO A 53 29.44 46.36 17.16
N ARG A 54 30.14 45.23 17.20
CA ARG A 54 31.61 45.26 17.18
C ARG A 54 32.09 45.90 15.88
N PRO A 55 33.26 46.56 15.88
CA PRO A 55 33.93 46.97 14.66
C PRO A 55 33.99 45.83 13.63
N PRO A 56 33.88 46.12 12.33
CA PRO A 56 33.93 45.11 11.30
C PRO A 56 35.21 44.29 11.42
N LEU A 57 35.09 42.97 11.30
CA LEU A 57 36.25 42.08 11.38
C LEU A 57 37.24 42.39 10.27
N GLU A 58 38.53 42.35 10.61
CA GLU A 58 39.59 42.42 9.61
C GLU A 58 39.48 41.23 8.66
N PHE A 59 39.39 41.52 7.36
CA PHE A 59 39.37 40.48 6.35
C PHE A 59 40.71 39.73 6.35
N LYS A 60 40.65 38.42 6.59
CA LYS A 60 41.76 37.50 6.34
C LYS A 60 41.38 36.59 5.19
N PRO A 61 42.28 36.38 4.21
CA PRO A 61 42.01 35.46 3.13
C PRO A 61 41.75 34.05 3.70
N PRO A 62 40.84 33.27 3.08
CA PRO A 62 40.63 31.89 3.49
C PRO A 62 41.95 31.09 3.48
N PRO A 63 42.17 30.19 4.46
CA PRO A 63 43.36 29.36 4.48
C PRO A 63 43.44 28.49 3.22
N GLU A 64 44.62 28.41 2.60
CA GLU A 64 44.82 27.60 1.41
C GLU A 64 44.61 26.11 1.74
N LYS A 65 43.79 25.42 0.93
CA LYS A 65 43.57 23.98 1.08
C LYS A 65 44.85 23.23 0.74
N ARG A 66 45.33 22.39 1.66
CA ARG A 66 46.48 21.53 1.40
C ARG A 66 46.12 20.52 0.32
N LYS A 67 47.01 20.34 -0.67
CA LYS A 67 46.87 19.27 -1.68
C LYS A 67 47.12 17.92 -1.00
N CYS A 68 46.35 16.90 -1.37
CA CYS A 68 46.65 15.52 -0.97
C CYS A 68 48.00 15.10 -1.56
N PRO A 69 48.75 14.20 -0.89
CA PRO A 69 49.91 13.56 -1.49
C PRO A 69 49.57 12.93 -2.86
N PRO A 70 50.52 12.87 -3.80
CA PRO A 70 50.29 12.22 -5.08
C PRO A 70 49.99 10.73 -4.90
N TYR A 71 49.18 10.16 -5.79
CA TYR A 71 48.89 8.72 -5.78
C TYR A 71 50.17 7.91 -6.00
N SER A 72 50.38 6.91 -5.15
CA SER A 72 51.40 5.87 -5.35
C SER A 72 50.77 4.65 -6.03
N GLY A 73 51.56 3.93 -6.84
CA GLY A 73 51.14 2.65 -7.40
C GLY A 73 51.09 1.54 -6.34
N MET A 74 50.47 0.41 -6.70
CA MET A 74 50.30 -0.75 -5.80
C MET A 74 51.45 -1.77 -5.88
N SER A 75 52.48 -1.53 -6.69
CA SER A 75 53.57 -2.49 -6.94
C SER A 75 54.37 -2.85 -5.68
N GLN A 76 54.44 -1.94 -4.71
CA GLN A 76 55.12 -2.16 -3.43
C GLN A 76 54.49 -3.30 -2.62
N PHE A 77 53.20 -3.59 -2.84
CA PHE A 77 52.44 -4.59 -2.09
C PHE A 77 52.50 -5.99 -2.70
N VAL A 78 53.05 -6.16 -3.92
CA VAL A 78 53.16 -7.47 -4.59
C VAL A 78 53.97 -8.46 -3.75
N LYS A 79 54.97 -7.98 -3.00
CA LYS A 79 55.76 -8.80 -2.06
C LYS A 79 54.95 -9.39 -0.89
N HIS A 80 53.77 -8.84 -0.63
CA HIS A 80 52.90 -9.25 0.47
C HIS A 80 51.75 -10.16 0.00
N PHE A 81 51.70 -10.51 -1.30
CA PHE A 81 50.73 -11.47 -1.80
C PHE A 81 51.11 -12.87 -1.35
N ALA A 82 50.13 -13.64 -0.89
CA ALA A 82 50.35 -15.02 -0.49
C ALA A 82 50.75 -15.86 -1.71
N GLU A 83 51.80 -16.67 -1.57
CA GLU A 83 52.29 -17.56 -2.64
C GLU A 83 51.36 -18.77 -2.86
N HIS A 84 50.55 -19.11 -1.86
CA HIS A 84 49.56 -20.19 -1.88
C HIS A 84 48.21 -19.72 -1.33
N ASP A 85 47.14 -20.48 -1.61
CA ASP A 85 45.74 -20.20 -1.26
C ASP A 85 45.43 -20.23 0.26
N GLU A 86 46.42 -19.97 1.13
CA GLU A 86 46.31 -20.02 2.59
C GLU A 86 45.21 -19.09 3.14
N TYR A 87 44.87 -18.03 2.40
CA TYR A 87 43.81 -17.07 2.74
C TYR A 87 42.55 -17.19 1.88
N ALA A 88 42.46 -18.18 1.00
CA ALA A 88 41.26 -18.38 0.19
C ALA A 88 40.11 -18.85 1.10
N PRO A 89 38.97 -18.14 1.16
CA PRO A 89 37.82 -18.63 1.91
C PRO A 89 37.35 -19.96 1.29
N PRO A 90 36.86 -20.91 2.11
CA PRO A 90 36.33 -22.16 1.58
C PRO A 90 35.24 -21.85 0.55
N VAL A 91 35.34 -22.49 -0.63
CA VAL A 91 34.36 -22.32 -1.70
C VAL A 91 32.99 -22.69 -1.15
N LYS A 92 32.10 -21.70 -1.06
CA LYS A 92 30.72 -21.94 -0.62
C LYS A 92 30.04 -22.76 -1.71
N GLU A 93 29.62 -23.97 -1.38
CA GLU A 93 28.75 -24.78 -2.24
C GLU A 93 27.40 -24.06 -2.37
N VAL A 94 27.21 -23.33 -3.48
CA VAL A 94 25.96 -22.64 -3.79
C VAL A 94 25.21 -23.48 -4.83
N GLU A 95 23.90 -23.66 -4.61
CA GLU A 95 23.00 -24.37 -5.53
C GLU A 95 23.09 -23.73 -6.93
N ILE A 96 23.47 -24.52 -7.93
CA ILE A 96 23.48 -24.07 -9.33
C ILE A 96 22.02 -23.85 -9.77
N PRO A 97 21.71 -22.89 -10.66
CA PRO A 97 20.33 -22.70 -11.15
C PRO A 97 19.66 -23.96 -11.72
N ALA A 98 20.42 -24.95 -12.21
CA ALA A 98 19.91 -26.25 -12.63
C ALA A 98 19.39 -27.09 -11.46
N GLU A 99 20.17 -27.17 -10.38
CA GLU A 99 19.82 -27.89 -9.14
C GLU A 99 18.58 -27.28 -8.49
N ARG A 100 18.52 -25.93 -8.45
CA ARG A 100 17.34 -25.19 -7.97
C ARG A 100 16.07 -25.55 -8.73
N ARG A 101 16.15 -25.63 -10.06
CA ARG A 101 15.00 -26.02 -10.90
C ARG A 101 14.58 -27.47 -10.64
N ALA A 102 15.53 -28.38 -10.53
CA ALA A 102 15.26 -29.79 -10.22
C ALA A 102 14.59 -29.95 -8.85
N ARG A 103 15.06 -29.21 -7.84
CA ARG A 103 14.47 -29.19 -6.51
C ARG A 103 13.02 -28.70 -6.52
N ILE A 104 12.75 -27.58 -7.18
CA ILE A 104 11.39 -27.03 -7.30
C ILE A 104 10.47 -28.00 -8.05
N HIS A 105 10.96 -28.63 -9.12
CA HIS A 105 10.18 -29.61 -9.88
C HIS A 105 9.80 -30.81 -9.01
N ARG A 106 10.75 -31.37 -8.26
CA ARG A 106 10.50 -32.48 -7.32
C ARG A 106 9.47 -32.09 -6.26
N MET A 107 9.62 -30.91 -5.64
CA MET A 107 8.66 -30.41 -4.66
C MET A 107 7.25 -30.25 -5.23
N ARG A 108 7.11 -29.76 -6.47
CA ARG A 108 5.81 -29.64 -7.14
C ARG A 108 5.18 -30.99 -7.45
N LEU A 109 5.99 -31.95 -7.90
CA LEU A 109 5.52 -33.29 -8.21
C LEU A 109 5.02 -34.00 -6.95
N GLU A 110 5.80 -33.93 -5.86
CA GLU A 110 5.42 -34.50 -4.57
C GLU A 110 4.15 -33.88 -4.01
N LYS A 111 4.04 -32.54 -4.04
CA LYS A 111 2.83 -31.83 -3.62
C LYS A 111 1.61 -32.20 -4.49
N GLY A 112 1.82 -32.39 -5.79
CA GLY A 112 0.78 -32.86 -6.71
C GLY A 112 0.30 -34.27 -6.39
N ALA A 113 1.24 -35.17 -6.09
CA ALA A 113 0.94 -36.54 -5.70
C ALA A 113 0.20 -36.61 -4.36
N GLN A 114 0.62 -35.83 -3.36
CA GLN A 114 -0.07 -35.72 -2.07
C GLN A 114 -1.52 -35.25 -2.24
N LYS A 115 -1.73 -34.17 -3.01
CA LYS A 115 -3.09 -33.67 -3.29
C LYS A 115 -3.96 -34.72 -3.99
N ALA A 116 -3.42 -35.45 -4.96
CA ALA A 116 -4.15 -36.50 -5.66
C ALA A 116 -4.52 -37.67 -4.73
N ALA A 117 -3.63 -38.04 -3.79
CA ALA A 117 -3.92 -39.05 -2.79
C ALA A 117 -5.02 -38.61 -1.82
N GLU A 118 -4.95 -37.37 -1.31
CA GLU A 118 -6.01 -36.79 -0.45
C GLU A 118 -7.36 -36.71 -1.17
N GLU A 119 -7.37 -36.43 -2.47
CA GLU A 119 -8.59 -36.38 -3.29
C GLU A 119 -9.15 -37.78 -3.53
N LEU A 120 -8.28 -38.78 -3.72
CA LEU A 120 -8.69 -40.19 -3.86
C LEU A 120 -9.33 -40.73 -2.58
N GLU A 121 -8.81 -40.39 -1.40
CA GLU A 121 -9.40 -40.80 -0.11
C GLU A 121 -10.80 -40.21 0.11
N LYS A 122 -11.06 -39.01 -0.44
CA LYS A 122 -12.36 -38.33 -0.33
C LYS A 122 -13.36 -38.79 -1.39
N TYR A 123 -12.90 -39.46 -2.45
CA TYR A 123 -13.73 -39.86 -3.58
C TYR A 123 -14.55 -41.10 -3.25
N ASP A 124 -15.83 -40.91 -2.93
CA ASP A 124 -16.80 -42.00 -2.76
C ASP A 124 -17.84 -41.98 -3.89
N PRO A 125 -17.73 -42.87 -4.89
CA PRO A 125 -18.67 -42.91 -6.02
C PRO A 125 -20.07 -43.40 -5.63
N ASN A 126 -20.24 -44.07 -4.49
CA ASN A 126 -21.55 -44.59 -4.07
C ASN A 126 -22.43 -43.53 -3.40
N ASN A 127 -21.80 -42.48 -2.86
CA ASN A 127 -22.47 -41.39 -2.17
C ASN A 127 -22.59 -40.12 -3.04
N ASP A 128 -22.20 -40.20 -4.32
CA ASP A 128 -22.31 -39.07 -5.25
C ASP A 128 -23.77 -38.91 -5.73
N PRO A 129 -24.44 -37.77 -5.48
CA PRO A 129 -25.80 -37.53 -5.96
C PRO A 129 -25.93 -37.56 -7.49
N ASN A 130 -24.84 -37.34 -8.24
CA ASN A 130 -24.85 -37.37 -9.70
C ASN A 130 -24.82 -38.80 -10.25
N ALA A 131 -24.20 -39.73 -9.53
CA ALA A 131 -24.05 -41.12 -9.91
C ALA A 131 -25.26 -41.95 -9.46
N THR A 132 -26.37 -41.84 -10.21
CA THR A 132 -27.60 -42.62 -9.93
C THR A 132 -27.81 -43.71 -10.98
N GLY A 133 -28.15 -44.92 -10.56
CA GLY A 133 -28.61 -46.00 -11.45
C GLY A 133 -27.81 -47.30 -11.29
N ASP A 134 -28.00 -48.21 -12.25
CA ASP A 134 -27.28 -49.49 -12.32
C ASP A 134 -25.96 -49.29 -13.08
N PRO A 135 -24.79 -49.57 -12.45
CA PRO A 135 -23.49 -49.36 -13.10
C PRO A 135 -23.30 -50.24 -14.35
N TYR A 136 -23.92 -51.43 -14.41
CA TYR A 136 -23.79 -52.34 -15.55
C TYR A 136 -24.62 -51.93 -16.76
N LYS A 137 -25.54 -50.98 -16.58
CA LYS A 137 -26.40 -50.44 -17.64
C LYS A 137 -26.04 -48.99 -17.95
N THR A 138 -24.88 -48.53 -17.50
CA THR A 138 -24.47 -47.14 -17.66
C THR A 138 -23.22 -47.07 -18.53
N LEU A 139 -23.32 -46.37 -19.67
CA LEU A 139 -22.22 -46.12 -20.59
C LEU A 139 -21.62 -44.74 -20.34
N PHE A 140 -20.30 -44.70 -20.21
CA PHE A 140 -19.53 -43.45 -20.17
C PHE A 140 -19.06 -43.08 -21.58
N VAL A 141 -19.40 -41.89 -22.04
CA VAL A 141 -19.01 -41.38 -23.36
C VAL A 141 -18.19 -40.10 -23.20
N ALA A 142 -16.96 -40.13 -23.68
CA ALA A 142 -16.00 -39.03 -23.61
C ALA A 142 -15.64 -38.48 -25.01
N ARG A 143 -14.94 -37.34 -25.04
CA ARG A 143 -14.46 -36.68 -26.27
C ARG A 143 -15.58 -36.29 -27.25
N LEU A 144 -16.74 -35.89 -26.72
CA LEU A 144 -17.80 -35.31 -27.54
C LEU A 144 -17.52 -33.84 -27.84
N ASN A 145 -18.03 -33.35 -28.97
CA ASN A 145 -17.95 -31.93 -29.30
C ASN A 145 -18.73 -31.11 -28.25
N TYR A 146 -18.17 -29.99 -27.81
CA TYR A 146 -18.73 -29.08 -26.81
C TYR A 146 -20.12 -28.55 -27.17
N GLU A 147 -20.40 -28.39 -28.47
CA GLU A 147 -21.69 -27.89 -28.98
C GLU A 147 -22.77 -28.99 -29.10
N THR A 148 -22.43 -30.25 -28.78
CA THR A 148 -23.39 -31.35 -28.87
C THR A 148 -24.41 -31.24 -27.75
N THR A 149 -25.70 -31.21 -28.11
CA THR A 149 -26.81 -31.18 -27.16
C THR A 149 -27.20 -32.59 -26.68
N GLU A 150 -27.85 -32.67 -25.53
CA GLU A 150 -28.41 -33.91 -24.99
C GLU A 150 -29.31 -34.65 -25.99
N SER A 151 -30.14 -33.89 -26.71
CA SER A 151 -31.06 -34.42 -27.71
C SER A 151 -30.35 -35.15 -28.85
N ARG A 152 -29.18 -34.63 -29.29
CA ARG A 152 -28.38 -35.28 -30.33
C ARG A 152 -27.81 -36.59 -29.83
N VAL A 153 -27.22 -36.60 -28.64
CA VAL A 153 -26.66 -37.82 -28.04
C VAL A 153 -27.76 -38.86 -27.84
N LYS A 154 -28.90 -38.47 -27.26
CA LYS A 154 -30.04 -39.38 -27.08
C LYS A 154 -30.46 -40.02 -28.40
N ARG A 155 -30.62 -39.22 -29.47
CA ARG A 155 -31.03 -39.72 -30.79
C ARG A 155 -30.05 -40.72 -31.39
N GLU A 156 -28.75 -40.46 -31.31
CA GLU A 156 -27.75 -41.39 -31.88
C GLU A 156 -27.66 -42.70 -31.09
N PHE A 157 -27.80 -42.64 -29.77
CA PHE A 157 -27.69 -43.82 -28.91
C PHE A 157 -29.01 -44.62 -28.79
N GLU A 158 -30.16 -44.01 -29.06
CA GLU A 158 -31.48 -44.68 -29.03
C GLU A 158 -31.58 -45.82 -30.06
N ALA A 159 -30.76 -45.79 -31.12
CA ALA A 159 -30.66 -46.87 -32.10
C ALA A 159 -30.23 -48.23 -31.48
N TYR A 160 -29.49 -48.21 -30.36
CA TYR A 160 -29.05 -49.43 -29.67
C TYR A 160 -30.09 -49.91 -28.63
N GLY A 161 -31.17 -49.15 -28.44
CA GLY A 161 -32.33 -49.47 -27.60
C GLY A 161 -32.75 -48.32 -26.65
N PRO A 162 -33.64 -48.61 -25.68
CA PRO A 162 -34.29 -47.57 -24.88
C PRO A 162 -33.34 -46.96 -23.82
N ILE A 163 -33.28 -45.63 -23.80
CA ILE A 163 -32.46 -44.86 -22.85
C ILE A 163 -33.34 -44.35 -21.71
N LYS A 164 -32.97 -44.63 -20.45
CA LYS A 164 -33.69 -44.12 -19.26
C LYS A 164 -33.29 -42.70 -18.90
N ARG A 165 -32.00 -42.40 -18.90
CA ARG A 165 -31.46 -41.09 -18.47
C ARG A 165 -30.20 -40.76 -19.25
N VAL A 166 -30.07 -39.48 -19.62
CA VAL A 166 -28.84 -38.88 -20.11
C VAL A 166 -28.40 -37.83 -19.09
N GLY A 167 -27.11 -37.79 -18.75
CA GLY A 167 -26.53 -36.77 -17.88
C GLY A 167 -25.32 -36.13 -18.55
N ILE A 168 -25.36 -34.81 -18.72
CA ILE A 168 -24.22 -34.00 -19.14
C ILE A 168 -23.51 -33.48 -17.90
N ILE A 169 -22.24 -33.82 -17.75
CA ILE A 169 -21.40 -33.27 -16.71
C ILE A 169 -20.63 -32.10 -17.33
N GLU A 170 -21.03 -30.90 -16.93
CA GLU A 170 -20.38 -29.66 -17.32
C GLU A 170 -19.45 -29.19 -16.20
N ASN A 171 -18.25 -28.77 -16.57
CA ASN A 171 -17.36 -28.11 -15.64
C ASN A 171 -17.90 -26.69 -15.37
N PRO A 172 -18.17 -26.29 -14.10
CA PRO A 172 -18.69 -24.96 -13.78
C PRO A 172 -17.79 -23.80 -14.22
N MET A 173 -16.50 -24.06 -14.50
CA MET A 173 -15.54 -23.07 -15.00
C MET A 173 -15.34 -23.09 -16.52
N GLY A 174 -16.12 -23.88 -17.27
CA GLY A 174 -16.06 -23.92 -18.73
C GLY A 174 -14.83 -24.67 -19.24
N GLY A 175 -14.96 -26.00 -19.39
CA GLY A 175 -13.87 -26.79 -19.94
C GLY A 175 -14.09 -28.28 -19.74
N SER A 176 -14.64 -28.91 -20.79
CA SER A 176 -14.84 -30.34 -21.02
C SER A 176 -16.17 -30.88 -20.52
N ASN A 177 -17.02 -31.28 -21.48
CA ASN A 177 -18.28 -31.97 -21.24
C ASN A 177 -18.02 -33.47 -21.33
N PHE A 178 -18.32 -34.20 -20.26
CA PHE A 178 -18.31 -35.67 -20.24
C PHE A 178 -19.72 -36.18 -19.98
N TRP A 179 -20.03 -37.37 -20.50
CA TRP A 179 -21.41 -37.84 -20.61
C TRP A 179 -21.58 -39.20 -19.96
N VAL A 180 -22.71 -39.36 -19.26
CA VAL A 180 -23.13 -40.62 -18.66
C VAL A 180 -24.51 -40.96 -19.22
N LEU A 181 -24.62 -42.10 -19.91
CA LEU A 181 -25.86 -42.63 -20.48
C LEU A 181 -26.31 -43.84 -19.68
N SER A 182 -27.55 -43.88 -19.20
CA SER A 182 -28.07 -45.02 -18.43
C SER A 182 -29.27 -45.66 -19.12
N TRP A 183 -29.25 -46.98 -19.21
CA TRP A 183 -30.17 -47.86 -19.94
C TRP A 183 -31.14 -48.60 -19.00
#